data_AF-A0AA87W7M7-F1
#
_entry.id   AF-A0AA87W7M7-F1
#
_cell.length_a   1.000
_cell.length_b   1.000
_cell.length_c   1.000
_cell.angle_alpha   90.00
_cell.angle_beta   90.00
_cell.angle_gamma   90.00
#
_symmetry.space_group_name_H-M   'P 1'
#
loop_
_entity.id
_entity.type
_entity.pdbx_description
1 polymer ?
#
loop_
_entity_poly.entity_id
_entity_poly.type
_entity_poly.pdbx_seq_one_letter_code
_entity_poly.pdbx_strand_id
1 'polypeptide(L)'
;MGMERGSLAPRHDFDALPLTPEIDVRCAQLSEIAALSEMAHRLVPGVEIGAVELAKYFAFDPQSILTFTRKGSLLGGMAFLFLNDHGHDALLLDEICLTAPETRYLASANDDVAAIYIWAIAATGRGIGGLGKAAAHLRQLRFRGADCYAQPSTVAGREIMGATGFKPIASFQPDLWCYERPWHRRPMRMPGAFVQSRSFADARH
;
A
#
# COMPACT_ATOMS: atom_id res chain seq x y z
N MET A 1 26.54 -22.42 6.76
CA MET A 1 26.17 -21.33 7.69
C MET A 1 26.36 -20.02 6.95
N GLY A 2 25.37 -19.63 6.14
CA GLY A 2 25.44 -18.41 5.33
C GLY A 2 24.77 -17.27 6.07
N MET A 3 25.55 -16.26 6.48
CA MET A 3 25.00 -15.02 7.01
C MET A 3 24.29 -14.29 5.87
N GLU A 4 22.97 -14.16 5.97
CA GLU A 4 22.19 -13.26 5.13
C GLU A 4 22.74 -11.84 5.28
N ARG A 5 23.21 -11.28 4.16
CA ARG A 5 23.50 -9.85 4.06
C ARG A 5 22.16 -9.13 4.12
N GLY A 6 21.80 -8.64 5.30
CA GLY A 6 20.71 -7.68 5.45
C GLY A 6 20.92 -6.52 4.48
N SER A 7 19.99 -6.34 3.55
CA SER A 7 19.99 -5.19 2.66
C SER A 7 19.88 -3.92 3.51
N LEU A 8 20.97 -3.14 3.55
CA LEU A 8 21.12 -1.88 4.29
C LEU A 8 20.52 -0.68 3.53
N ALA A 9 19.62 -0.92 2.56
CA ALA A 9 18.91 0.19 1.94
C ALA A 9 18.08 0.90 3.02
N PRO A 10 18.19 2.24 3.19
CA PRO A 10 17.32 2.98 4.09
C PRO A 10 15.88 2.73 3.65
N ARG A 11 15.12 2.02 4.48
CA ARG A 11 13.70 1.81 4.25
C ARG A 11 13.01 3.16 4.46
N HIS A 12 12.41 3.68 3.40
CA HIS A 12 11.56 4.84 3.50
C HIS A 12 10.19 4.37 4.00
N ASP A 13 9.62 5.06 4.97
CA ASP A 13 8.22 4.81 5.30
C ASP A 13 7.34 5.20 4.11
N PHE A 14 6.42 4.32 3.70
CA PHE A 14 5.47 4.58 2.61
C PHE A 14 4.77 5.95 2.78
N ASP A 15 4.40 6.30 4.01
CA ASP A 15 3.80 7.61 4.32
C ASP A 15 4.75 8.80 4.28
N ALA A 16 6.05 8.57 4.31
CA ALA A 16 7.08 9.61 4.28
C ALA A 16 7.74 9.74 2.90
N LEU A 17 7.19 9.09 1.87
CA LEU A 17 7.73 9.16 0.52
C LEU A 17 7.70 10.60 -0.03
N PRO A 18 8.77 11.04 -0.73
CA PRO A 18 8.85 12.38 -1.27
C PRO A 18 7.79 12.61 -2.34
N LEU A 19 7.27 13.84 -2.40
CA LEU A 19 6.31 14.26 -3.41
C LEU A 19 7.06 14.75 -4.65
N THR A 20 7.15 13.90 -5.68
CA THR A 20 7.79 14.25 -6.95
C THR A 20 6.91 15.25 -7.74
N PRO A 21 7.37 16.48 -8.00
CA PRO A 21 6.54 17.51 -8.62
C PRO A 21 6.21 17.22 -10.09
N GLU A 22 7.04 16.46 -10.81
CA GLU A 22 6.87 16.20 -12.24
C GLU A 22 5.78 15.16 -12.57
N ILE A 23 5.32 14.41 -11.57
CA ILE A 23 4.31 13.36 -11.74
C ILE A 23 3.04 13.80 -11.03
N ASP A 24 1.99 14.09 -11.77
CA ASP A 24 0.67 14.37 -11.21
C ASP A 24 -0.04 13.07 -10.86
N VAL A 25 -0.73 13.07 -9.73
CA VAL A 25 -1.52 11.93 -9.25
C VAL A 25 -2.90 12.43 -8.88
N ARG A 26 -3.93 11.80 -9.45
CA ARG A 26 -5.34 12.13 -9.22
C ARG A 26 -6.19 10.87 -9.36
N CYS A 27 -7.44 10.95 -8.93
CA CYS A 27 -8.42 9.91 -9.27
C CYS A 27 -8.52 9.78 -10.79
N ALA A 28 -8.70 8.54 -11.25
CA ALA A 28 -8.90 8.25 -12.66
C ALA A 28 -10.16 8.94 -13.20
N GLN A 29 -10.19 9.18 -14.49
CA GLN A 29 -11.40 9.51 -15.23
C GLN A 29 -11.92 8.26 -15.93
N LEU A 30 -13.23 8.19 -16.15
CA LEU A 30 -13.86 7.05 -16.82
C LEU A 30 -13.23 6.76 -18.19
N SER A 31 -12.83 7.81 -18.93
CA SER A 31 -12.14 7.70 -20.22
C SER A 31 -10.74 7.06 -20.15
N GLU A 32 -10.14 6.97 -18.96
CA GLU A 32 -8.80 6.41 -18.75
C GLU A 32 -8.84 4.93 -18.34
N ILE A 33 -10.00 4.39 -17.94
CA ILE A 33 -10.14 3.03 -17.39
C ILE A 33 -9.67 1.96 -18.38
N ALA A 34 -10.03 2.10 -19.67
CA ALA A 34 -9.60 1.15 -20.70
C ALA A 34 -8.07 1.12 -20.85
N ALA A 35 -7.44 2.29 -20.89
CA ALA A 35 -5.98 2.40 -21.00
C ALA A 35 -5.28 1.84 -19.75
N LEU A 36 -5.82 2.10 -18.56
CA LEU A 36 -5.28 1.57 -17.30
C LEU A 36 -5.37 0.04 -17.23
N SER A 37 -6.50 -0.54 -17.65
CA SER A 37 -6.67 -2.00 -17.71
C SER A 37 -5.63 -2.63 -18.66
N GLU A 38 -5.46 -2.08 -19.86
CA GLU A 38 -4.44 -2.55 -20.82
C GLU A 38 -3.02 -2.45 -20.25
N MET A 39 -2.70 -1.34 -19.57
CA MET A 39 -1.42 -1.17 -18.89
C MET A 39 -1.21 -2.20 -17.78
N ALA A 40 -2.24 -2.49 -16.98
CA ALA A 40 -2.17 -3.46 -15.90
C ALA A 40 -1.94 -4.88 -16.44
N HIS A 41 -2.68 -5.30 -17.48
CA HIS A 41 -2.46 -6.58 -18.17
C HIS A 41 -1.03 -6.74 -18.70
N ARG A 42 -0.45 -5.66 -19.23
CA ARG A 42 0.91 -5.68 -19.78
C ARG A 42 2.00 -5.69 -18.71
N LEU A 43 1.79 -4.99 -17.59
CA LEU A 43 2.85 -4.67 -16.63
C LEU A 43 2.79 -5.48 -15.33
N VAL A 44 1.63 -6.04 -14.99
CA VAL A 44 1.42 -6.73 -13.71
C VAL A 44 1.01 -8.19 -13.98
N PRO A 45 1.94 -9.15 -13.83
CA PRO A 45 1.64 -10.56 -13.99
C PRO A 45 0.52 -11.02 -13.05
N GLY A 46 -0.44 -11.77 -13.59
CA GLY A 46 -1.58 -12.31 -12.85
C GLY A 46 -2.76 -11.35 -12.72
N VAL A 47 -2.65 -10.10 -13.20
CA VAL A 47 -3.84 -9.26 -13.36
C VAL A 47 -4.61 -9.75 -14.57
N GLU A 48 -5.85 -10.17 -14.36
CA GLU A 48 -6.76 -10.62 -15.42
C GLU A 48 -7.93 -9.66 -15.63
N ILE A 49 -8.08 -8.64 -14.78
CA ILE A 49 -9.25 -7.77 -14.79
C ILE A 49 -9.36 -6.91 -16.07
N GLY A 50 -10.47 -7.08 -16.78
CA GLY A 50 -10.82 -6.31 -17.97
C GLY A 50 -11.30 -4.89 -17.65
N ALA A 51 -11.38 -4.05 -18.68
CA ALA A 51 -11.83 -2.66 -18.55
C ALA A 51 -13.27 -2.55 -18.02
N VAL A 52 -14.15 -3.49 -18.38
CA VAL A 52 -15.55 -3.52 -17.91
C VAL A 52 -15.60 -3.78 -16.41
N GLU A 53 -14.85 -4.76 -15.93
CA GLU A 53 -14.75 -5.09 -14.52
C GLU A 53 -14.09 -3.94 -13.74
N LEU A 54 -12.99 -3.38 -14.25
CA LEU A 54 -12.33 -2.24 -13.62
C LEU A 54 -13.25 -1.01 -13.51
N ALA A 55 -14.10 -0.79 -14.52
CA ALA A 55 -15.11 0.27 -14.49
C ALA A 55 -16.18 0.06 -13.40
N LYS A 56 -16.50 -1.19 -13.02
CA LYS A 56 -17.42 -1.48 -11.91
C LYS A 56 -16.83 -1.00 -10.58
N TYR A 57 -15.54 -1.27 -10.32
CA TYR A 57 -14.87 -0.80 -9.10
C TYR A 57 -14.70 0.72 -9.09
N PHE A 58 -14.38 1.32 -10.24
CA PHE A 58 -14.36 2.77 -10.39
C PHE A 58 -15.72 3.42 -10.10
N ALA A 59 -16.81 2.82 -10.60
CA ALA A 59 -18.16 3.32 -10.36
C ALA A 59 -18.60 3.13 -8.90
N PHE A 60 -18.13 2.06 -8.25
CA PHE A 60 -18.39 1.80 -6.84
C PHE A 60 -17.66 2.82 -5.95
N ASP A 61 -16.40 3.12 -6.26
CA ASP A 61 -15.62 4.15 -5.58
C ASP A 61 -14.56 4.76 -6.52
N PRO A 62 -14.73 6.01 -6.98
CA PRO A 62 -13.75 6.66 -7.86
C PRO A 62 -12.37 6.88 -7.25
N GLN A 63 -12.25 6.86 -5.91
CA GLN A 63 -10.96 6.98 -5.21
C GLN A 63 -10.16 5.67 -5.24
N SER A 64 -10.79 4.55 -5.63
CA SER A 64 -10.13 3.24 -5.73
C SER A 64 -9.09 3.16 -6.85
N ILE A 65 -9.06 4.12 -7.78
CA ILE A 65 -8.10 4.12 -8.89
C ILE A 65 -7.47 5.50 -9.02
N LEU A 66 -6.15 5.54 -8.90
CA LEU A 66 -5.34 6.72 -9.15
C LEU A 66 -4.59 6.58 -10.48
N THR A 67 -4.51 7.67 -11.23
CA THR A 67 -3.69 7.79 -12.45
C THR A 67 -2.43 8.58 -12.16
N PHE A 68 -1.32 8.16 -12.78
CA PHE A 68 -0.06 8.89 -12.77
C PHE A 68 0.13 9.54 -14.14
N THR A 69 0.25 10.85 -14.18
CA THR A 69 0.40 11.60 -15.44
C THR A 69 1.59 12.54 -15.38
N ARG A 70 2.19 12.84 -16.54
CA ARG A 70 3.25 13.84 -16.67
C ARG A 70 3.03 14.66 -17.93
N LYS A 71 2.90 15.98 -17.78
CA LYS A 71 2.63 16.90 -18.91
C LYS A 71 1.44 16.43 -19.78
N GLY A 72 0.40 15.90 -19.15
CA GLY A 72 -0.80 15.38 -19.82
C GLY A 72 -0.68 13.94 -20.36
N SER A 73 0.49 13.31 -20.32
CA SER A 73 0.65 11.91 -20.76
C SER A 73 0.43 10.94 -19.61
N LEU A 74 -0.39 9.91 -19.82
CA LEU A 74 -0.59 8.81 -18.88
C LEU A 74 0.68 7.96 -18.76
N LEU A 75 1.21 7.83 -17.55
CA LEU A 75 2.39 7.03 -17.23
C LEU A 75 2.04 5.73 -16.49
N GLY A 76 0.82 5.63 -15.97
CA GLY A 76 0.39 4.48 -15.19
C GLY A 76 -0.76 4.78 -14.25
N GLY A 77 -0.97 3.85 -13.32
CA GLY A 77 -1.92 4.02 -12.23
C GLY A 77 -1.70 3.03 -11.10
N MET A 78 -2.50 3.23 -10.06
CA MET A 78 -2.53 2.42 -8.86
C MET A 78 -3.99 2.14 -8.51
N ALA A 79 -4.34 0.87 -8.37
CA ALA A 79 -5.68 0.42 -8.01
C ALA A 79 -5.68 -0.12 -6.58
N PHE A 80 -6.77 0.12 -5.88
CA PHE A 80 -6.99 -0.27 -4.49
C PHE A 80 -8.31 -1.03 -4.36
N LEU A 81 -8.33 -1.99 -3.45
CA LEU A 81 -9.57 -2.48 -2.86
C LEU A 81 -9.64 -1.89 -1.44
N PHE A 82 -10.60 -1.02 -1.20
CA PHE A 82 -10.88 -0.50 0.13
C PHE A 82 -11.80 -1.49 0.84
N LEU A 83 -11.25 -2.26 1.77
CA LEU A 83 -11.94 -3.34 2.45
C LEU A 83 -12.69 -2.81 3.66
N ASN A 84 -13.90 -3.33 3.86
CA ASN A 84 -14.58 -3.24 5.15
C ASN A 84 -14.05 -4.32 6.12
N ASP A 85 -14.56 -4.37 7.34
CA ASP A 85 -14.09 -5.35 8.34
C ASP A 85 -14.19 -6.80 7.83
N HIS A 86 -15.31 -7.16 7.18
CA HIS A 86 -15.50 -8.50 6.62
C HIS A 86 -14.51 -8.81 5.49
N GLY A 87 -14.21 -7.82 4.63
CA GLY A 87 -13.20 -7.95 3.59
C GLY A 87 -11.79 -8.09 4.14
N HIS A 88 -11.49 -7.41 5.26
CA HIS A 88 -10.20 -7.53 5.92
C HIS A 88 -10.01 -8.92 6.53
N ASP A 89 -11.01 -9.44 7.24
CA ASP A 89 -10.99 -10.81 7.75
C ASP A 89 -10.83 -11.82 6.60
N ALA A 90 -11.62 -11.68 5.53
CA ALA A 90 -11.56 -12.55 4.38
C ALA A 90 -10.19 -12.50 3.66
N LEU A 91 -9.54 -11.33 3.63
CA LEU A 91 -8.16 -11.20 3.14
C LEU A 91 -7.18 -11.99 4.01
N LEU A 92 -7.26 -11.90 5.33
CA LEU A 92 -6.33 -12.59 6.22
C LEU A 92 -6.53 -14.12 6.20
N LEU A 93 -7.77 -14.56 5.95
CA LEU A 93 -8.20 -15.95 5.92
C LEU A 93 -8.13 -16.62 4.53
N ASP A 94 -7.70 -15.90 3.48
CA ASP A 94 -7.71 -16.40 2.08
C ASP A 94 -9.11 -16.81 1.57
N GLU A 95 -10.14 -16.10 2.03
CA GLU A 95 -11.55 -16.33 1.67
C GLU A 95 -12.04 -15.37 0.58
N ILE A 96 -11.27 -14.33 0.28
CA ILE A 96 -11.60 -13.34 -0.76
C ILE A 96 -10.93 -13.70 -2.10
N CYS A 97 -11.72 -13.72 -3.17
CA CYS A 97 -11.18 -13.84 -4.52
C CYS A 97 -10.61 -12.50 -5.00
N LEU A 98 -9.31 -12.29 -4.87
CA LEU A 98 -8.66 -11.02 -5.22
C LEU A 98 -8.62 -10.71 -6.74
N THR A 99 -8.90 -11.68 -7.62
CA THR A 99 -9.00 -11.41 -9.07
C THR A 99 -10.37 -10.85 -9.46
N ALA A 100 -11.40 -11.13 -8.67
CA ALA A 100 -12.77 -10.64 -8.87
C ALA A 100 -13.50 -10.46 -7.52
N PRO A 101 -13.06 -9.52 -6.66
CA PRO A 101 -13.59 -9.36 -5.31
C PRO A 101 -15.06 -8.93 -5.33
N GLU A 102 -15.90 -9.63 -4.58
CA GLU A 102 -17.30 -9.26 -4.41
C GLU A 102 -17.41 -7.92 -3.64
N THR A 103 -18.35 -7.07 -4.05
CA THR A 103 -18.55 -5.75 -3.44
C THR A 103 -18.93 -5.81 -1.96
N ARG A 104 -19.43 -6.95 -1.46
CA ARG A 104 -19.72 -7.16 -0.03
C ARG A 104 -18.49 -7.07 0.87
N TYR A 105 -17.29 -7.25 0.32
CA TYR A 105 -16.03 -7.12 1.03
C TYR A 105 -15.47 -5.69 0.99
N LEU A 106 -16.08 -4.81 0.20
CA LEU A 106 -15.60 -3.44 0.00
C LEU A 106 -16.36 -2.47 0.92
N ALA A 107 -15.63 -1.50 1.46
CA ALA A 107 -16.21 -0.36 2.15
C ALA A 107 -16.89 0.56 1.14
N SER A 108 -18.09 1.05 1.44
CA SER A 108 -18.73 2.03 0.57
C SER A 108 -17.99 3.37 0.61
N ALA A 109 -18.30 4.27 -0.33
CA ALA A 109 -17.68 5.60 -0.42
C ALA A 109 -17.79 6.44 0.87
N ASN A 110 -18.79 6.16 1.72
CA ASN A 110 -19.06 6.90 2.96
C ASN A 110 -18.65 6.15 4.22
N ASP A 111 -18.19 4.90 4.09
CA ASP A 111 -17.77 4.10 5.22
C ASP A 111 -16.26 4.28 5.48
N ASP A 112 -15.89 4.05 6.73
CA ASP A 112 -14.49 3.91 7.12
C ASP A 112 -13.90 2.66 6.44
N VAL A 113 -12.62 2.76 6.07
CA VAL A 113 -11.88 1.66 5.47
C VAL A 113 -11.13 0.91 6.58
N ALA A 114 -11.36 -0.40 6.70
CA ALA A 114 -10.69 -1.25 7.68
C ALA A 114 -9.26 -1.61 7.22
N ALA A 115 -9.11 -1.93 5.93
CA ALA A 115 -7.83 -2.27 5.31
C ALA A 115 -7.80 -1.81 3.84
N ILE A 116 -6.61 -1.44 3.35
CA ILE A 116 -6.41 -1.08 1.95
C ILE A 116 -5.58 -2.17 1.29
N TYR A 117 -6.16 -2.93 0.36
CA TYR A 117 -5.36 -3.83 -0.48
C TYR A 117 -4.91 -3.11 -1.74
N ILE A 118 -3.61 -2.91 -1.91
CA ILE A 118 -2.99 -2.37 -3.12
C ILE A 118 -3.07 -3.46 -4.19
N TRP A 119 -4.06 -3.32 -5.07
CA TRP A 119 -4.42 -4.35 -6.01
C TRP A 119 -3.46 -4.44 -7.18
N ALA A 120 -3.07 -3.29 -7.72
CA ALA A 120 -2.10 -3.22 -8.79
C ALA A 120 -1.37 -1.88 -8.77
N ILE A 121 -0.07 -1.93 -9.12
CA ILE A 121 0.71 -0.75 -9.49
C ILE A 121 1.23 -1.01 -10.90
N ALA A 122 0.68 -0.28 -11.87
CA ALA A 122 1.09 -0.38 -13.27
C ALA A 122 1.69 0.96 -13.68
N ALA A 123 3.01 1.09 -13.68
CA ALA A 123 3.68 2.34 -14.02
C ALA A 123 4.85 2.11 -14.98
N THR A 124 5.08 3.07 -15.87
CA THR A 124 6.15 3.03 -16.87
C THR A 124 7.18 4.12 -16.64
N GLY A 125 8.45 3.84 -16.92
CA GLY A 125 9.55 4.80 -16.82
C GLY A 125 9.59 5.51 -15.47
N ARG A 126 9.37 6.84 -15.47
CA ARG A 126 9.37 7.66 -14.26
C ARG A 126 8.04 7.70 -13.52
N GLY A 127 7.02 6.98 -13.98
CA GLY A 127 5.69 6.95 -13.35
C GLY A 127 5.71 6.50 -11.90
N ILE A 128 6.68 5.67 -11.50
CA ILE A 128 6.83 5.22 -10.11
C ILE A 128 7.09 6.37 -9.12
N GLY A 129 7.56 7.54 -9.60
CA GLY A 129 7.65 8.76 -8.80
C GLY A 129 6.30 9.27 -8.27
N GLY A 130 5.18 8.79 -8.84
CA GLY A 130 3.83 9.06 -8.34
C GLY A 130 3.52 8.42 -6.99
N LEU A 131 4.32 7.44 -6.53
CA LEU A 131 4.01 6.67 -5.32
C LEU A 131 3.90 7.52 -4.06
N GLY A 132 4.72 8.57 -3.92
CA GLY A 132 4.63 9.48 -2.77
C GLY A 132 3.32 10.28 -2.73
N LYS A 133 2.81 10.72 -3.89
CA LYS A 133 1.50 11.38 -3.99
C LYS A 133 0.34 10.39 -3.82
N ALA A 134 0.49 9.14 -4.27
CA ALA A 134 -0.48 8.07 -4.00
C ALA A 134 -0.55 7.76 -2.50
N ALA A 135 0.60 7.64 -1.82
CA ALA A 135 0.65 7.50 -0.37
C ALA A 135 0.00 8.70 0.34
N ALA A 136 0.22 9.93 -0.16
CA ALA A 136 -0.44 11.12 0.36
C ALA A 136 -1.97 11.08 0.20
N HIS A 137 -2.48 10.53 -0.89
CA HIS A 137 -3.92 10.30 -1.06
C HIS A 137 -4.46 9.37 0.04
N LEU A 138 -3.74 8.28 0.34
CA LEU A 138 -4.12 7.34 1.39
C LEU A 138 -3.93 7.86 2.83
N ARG A 139 -3.49 9.12 3.02
CA ARG A 139 -3.48 9.79 4.33
C ARG A 139 -4.71 10.67 4.58
N GLN A 140 -5.63 10.76 3.62
CA GLN A 140 -6.91 11.46 3.80
C GLN A 140 -7.73 10.80 4.92
N LEU A 141 -8.66 11.58 5.50
CA LEU A 141 -9.41 11.20 6.71
C LEU A 141 -10.03 9.79 6.65
N ARG A 142 -10.60 9.43 5.50
CA ARG A 142 -11.26 8.13 5.27
C ARG A 142 -10.29 6.93 5.28
N PHE A 143 -9.05 7.14 4.85
CA PHE A 143 -8.07 6.07 4.60
C PHE A 143 -6.98 5.98 5.66
N ARG A 144 -6.77 7.07 6.42
CA ARG A 144 -5.68 7.14 7.41
C ARG A 144 -5.80 6.07 8.50
N GLY A 145 -6.99 5.54 8.75
CA GLY A 145 -7.19 4.48 9.73
C GLY A 145 -6.70 3.11 9.24
N ALA A 146 -6.51 2.90 7.94
CA ALA A 146 -6.29 1.57 7.38
C ALA A 146 -4.81 1.26 7.16
N ASP A 147 -4.40 0.07 7.58
CA ASP A 147 -3.14 -0.54 7.14
C ASP A 147 -3.21 -0.92 5.66
N CYS A 148 -2.05 -0.92 5.01
CA CYS A 148 -1.95 -1.21 3.57
C CYS A 148 -1.40 -2.62 3.36
N TYR A 149 -2.06 -3.40 2.54
CA TYR A 149 -1.70 -4.76 2.20
C TYR A 149 -1.38 -4.88 0.71
N ALA A 150 -0.50 -5.80 0.33
CA ALA A 150 -0.18 -6.08 -1.06
C ALA A 150 0.33 -7.51 -1.22
N GLN A 151 0.20 -8.07 -2.42
CA GLN A 151 0.84 -9.33 -2.81
C GLN A 151 1.78 -9.07 -4.00
N PRO A 152 3.04 -8.69 -3.77
CA PRO A 152 3.95 -8.31 -4.84
C PRO A 152 4.36 -9.52 -5.70
N SER A 153 3.82 -9.62 -6.91
CA SER A 153 4.04 -10.76 -7.83
C SER A 153 5.33 -10.68 -8.66
N THR A 154 6.07 -9.57 -8.61
CA THR A 154 7.31 -9.35 -9.38
C THR A 154 8.50 -9.01 -8.49
N VAL A 155 9.72 -9.26 -8.97
CA VAL A 155 10.96 -8.88 -8.26
C VAL A 155 10.99 -7.38 -8.01
N ALA A 156 10.72 -6.57 -9.04
CA ALA A 156 10.66 -5.11 -8.91
C ALA A 156 9.58 -4.66 -7.91
N GLY A 157 8.41 -5.31 -7.93
CA GLY A 157 7.34 -5.06 -6.96
C GLY A 157 7.79 -5.35 -5.52
N ARG A 158 8.46 -6.47 -5.28
CA ARG A 158 9.00 -6.83 -3.95
C ARG A 158 10.05 -5.84 -3.47
N GLU A 159 10.96 -5.43 -4.36
CA GLU A 159 12.00 -4.45 -4.04
C GLU A 159 11.37 -3.10 -3.65
N ILE A 160 10.40 -2.61 -4.44
CA ILE A 160 9.69 -1.36 -4.15
C ILE A 160 8.92 -1.46 -2.83
N MET A 161 8.12 -2.52 -2.63
CA MET A 161 7.35 -2.71 -1.40
C MET A 161 8.26 -2.82 -0.17
N GLY A 162 9.35 -3.58 -0.25
CA GLY A 162 10.32 -3.71 0.83
C GLY A 162 11.06 -2.40 1.13
N ALA A 163 11.39 -1.63 0.10
CA ALA A 163 12.03 -0.32 0.24
C ALA A 163 11.09 0.74 0.85
N THR A 164 9.77 0.57 0.69
CA THR A 164 8.73 1.45 1.26
C THR A 164 8.18 0.97 2.61
N GLY A 165 8.82 -0.04 3.20
CA GLY A 165 8.53 -0.48 4.57
C GLY A 165 7.45 -1.55 4.71
N PHE A 166 6.90 -2.06 3.61
CA PHE A 166 6.05 -3.25 3.65
C PHE A 166 6.89 -4.47 4.06
N LYS A 167 6.27 -5.37 4.81
CA LYS A 167 6.90 -6.61 5.28
C LYS A 167 5.96 -7.79 5.06
N PRO A 168 6.48 -8.98 4.74
CA PRO A 168 5.66 -10.19 4.74
C PRO A 168 5.08 -10.41 6.14
N ILE A 169 3.81 -10.84 6.18
CA ILE A 169 3.13 -11.22 7.41
C ILE A 169 2.69 -12.67 7.36
N ALA A 170 2.45 -13.26 8.53
CA ALA A 170 1.81 -14.56 8.62
C ALA A 170 0.29 -14.38 8.43
N SER A 171 -0.26 -15.00 7.38
CA SER A 171 -1.69 -15.07 7.06
C SER A 171 -1.96 -16.34 6.28
N PHE A 172 -3.25 -16.68 6.08
CA PHE A 172 -3.63 -17.76 5.17
C PHE A 172 -3.42 -17.34 3.71
N GLN A 173 -3.59 -16.04 3.41
CA GLN A 173 -3.25 -15.49 2.10
C GLN A 173 -1.74 -15.65 1.83
N PRO A 174 -1.33 -16.32 0.74
CA PRO A 174 0.07 -16.56 0.46
C PRO A 174 0.79 -15.26 0.10
N ASP A 175 1.98 -15.08 0.68
CA ASP A 175 2.88 -13.96 0.37
C ASP A 175 2.18 -12.59 0.50
N LEU A 176 1.36 -12.44 1.53
CA LEU A 176 0.74 -11.17 1.89
C LEU A 176 1.74 -10.29 2.63
N TRP A 177 1.89 -9.06 2.17
CA TRP A 177 2.75 -8.05 2.76
C TRP A 177 1.90 -6.95 3.37
N CYS A 178 2.30 -6.46 4.53
CA CYS A 178 1.62 -5.38 5.24
C CYS A 178 2.58 -4.22 5.48
N TYR A 179 2.09 -3.01 5.22
CA TYR A 179 2.57 -1.77 5.79
C TYR A 179 1.62 -1.38 6.93
N GLU A 180 2.02 -1.74 8.15
CA GLU A 180 1.38 -1.27 9.36
C GLU A 180 1.65 0.22 9.53
N ARG A 181 0.59 1.03 9.61
CA ARG A 181 0.68 2.48 9.73
C ARG A 181 1.42 2.85 11.03
N PRO A 182 2.20 3.95 11.04
CA PRO A 182 2.98 4.33 12.21
C PRO A 182 2.19 4.47 13.52
N TRP A 183 0.92 4.87 13.45
CA TRP A 183 0.04 5.02 14.62
C TRP A 183 -0.57 3.69 15.10
N HIS A 184 -0.51 2.62 14.32
CA HIS A 184 -0.91 1.27 14.71
C HIS A 184 0.24 0.46 15.30
N ARG A 185 1.47 0.75 14.85
CA ARG A 185 2.68 0.11 15.37
C ARG A 185 2.73 0.24 16.87
N ARG A 186 2.58 -0.89 17.57
CA ARG A 186 2.85 -0.94 19.01
C ARG A 186 4.28 -0.42 19.23
N PRO A 187 4.50 0.50 20.18
CA PRO A 187 5.85 0.91 20.51
C PRO A 187 6.63 -0.34 20.89
N MET A 188 7.71 -0.59 20.17
CA MET A 188 8.64 -1.66 20.47
C MET A 188 9.03 -1.46 21.94
N ARG A 189 8.66 -2.41 22.81
CA ARG A 189 9.16 -2.43 24.20
C ARG A 189 10.66 -2.61 24.09
N MET A 190 11.40 -1.50 24.05
CA MET A 190 12.81 -1.51 24.34
C MET A 190 12.94 -2.10 25.74
N PRO A 191 13.69 -3.20 25.96
CA PRO A 191 14.05 -3.62 27.30
C PRO A 191 14.65 -2.40 27.97
N GLY A 192 14.02 -1.92 29.05
CA GLY A 192 14.41 -0.69 29.70
C GLY A 192 15.91 -0.72 29.93
N ALA A 193 16.64 0.24 29.35
CA ALA A 193 17.97 0.51 29.80
C ALA A 193 17.84 0.85 31.29
N PHE A 194 18.27 -0.06 32.14
CA PHE A 194 18.37 0.19 33.58
C PHE A 194 19.42 1.29 33.76
N VAL A 195 18.98 2.55 33.65
CA VAL A 195 19.76 3.68 34.14
C VAL A 195 19.63 3.61 35.66
N GLN A 196 20.50 2.83 36.30
CA GLN A 196 20.76 2.97 37.73
C GLN A 196 21.34 4.38 37.92
N SER A 197 20.49 5.34 38.26
CA SER A 197 20.92 6.59 38.88
C SER A 197 21.51 6.24 40.26
N ARG A 198 22.82 5.97 40.31
CA ARG A 198 23.55 5.97 41.57
C ARG A 198 23.53 7.40 42.10
N SER A 199 22.77 7.60 43.17
CA SER A 199 22.76 8.82 43.97
C SER A 199 24.16 9.06 44.55
N PHE A 200 24.82 10.12 44.13
CA PHE A 200 25.97 10.68 44.86
C PHE A 200 25.43 11.55 45.98
N ALA A 201 25.06 10.90 47.09
CA ALA A 201 24.80 11.58 48.35
C ALA A 201 25.62 10.89 49.43
N ASP A 202 26.93 11.12 49.40
CA ASP A 202 27.75 11.02 50.61
C ASP A 202 29.05 11.81 50.42
N ALA A 203 29.03 13.05 50.88
CA ALA A 203 30.22 13.87 51.09
C ALA A 203 29.91 15.04 52.02
N ARG A 204 29.52 14.73 53.27
CA ARG A 204 29.83 15.55 54.47
C ARG A 204 29.79 14.59 55.66
N HIS A 205 30.93 14.33 56.27
CA HIS A 205 31.26 14.43 57.70
C HIS A 205 32.78 14.30 57.81
#